data_AF-A0A916C3E6-F1
#
_entry.id   AF-A0A916C3E6-F1
#
_cell.length_a   1.000
_cell.length_b   1.000
_cell.length_c   1.000
_cell.angle_alpha   90.00
_cell.angle_beta   90.00
_cell.angle_gamma   90.00
#
_symmetry.space_group_name_H-M   'P 1'
#
loop_
_entity.id
_entity.type
_entity.pdbx_description
1 polymer ?
#
loop_
_entity_poly.entity_id
_entity_poly.type
_entity_poly.pdbx_seq_one_letter_code
_entity_poly.pdbx_strand_id
1 'polypeptide(L)'
;MKELSLLTRWSLIVIICCSLLALALLLSQARGQKRDDHVPPAAGQIHWTQYESALAHKFLPEGIEGVCEWEVLGQAAQEVFVWAVCQGNSPSSGPVGMSAPAVIHLEMDGQILAVAVPRDGTLYSQDVTTLFPRELHERIFAHTLTPEIEKHLQTRLANPDTPPWAVLTGTPLP
;
A
#
# COMPACT_ATOMS: atom_id res chain seq x y z
N MET A 1 -69.09 -41.88 6.16
CA MET A 1 -68.32 -40.94 5.32
C MET A 1 -68.28 -39.54 5.99
N LYS A 2 -67.47 -39.33 7.04
CA LYS A 2 -67.29 -38.01 7.69
C LYS A 2 -65.87 -37.73 8.21
N GLU A 3 -64.89 -38.60 7.93
CA GLU A 3 -63.54 -38.55 8.52
C GLU A 3 -62.47 -37.90 7.61
N LEU A 4 -62.82 -37.41 6.42
CA LEU A 4 -61.83 -36.88 5.46
C LEU A 4 -61.62 -35.35 5.50
N SER A 5 -62.28 -34.60 6.41
CA SER A 5 -62.26 -33.12 6.41
C SER A 5 -61.34 -32.47 7.45
N LEU A 6 -60.78 -33.24 8.38
CA LEU A 6 -59.95 -32.71 9.47
C LEU A 6 -58.46 -32.61 9.11
N LEU A 7 -57.93 -33.56 8.31
CA LEU A 7 -56.51 -33.60 7.92
C LEU A 7 -56.09 -32.46 6.96
N THR A 8 -57.00 -31.98 6.13
CA THR A 8 -56.76 -30.85 5.21
C THR A 8 -56.80 -29.50 5.92
N ARG A 9 -57.55 -29.37 7.02
CA ARG A 9 -57.58 -28.13 7.82
C ARG A 9 -56.30 -27.92 8.63
N TRP A 10 -55.70 -28.99 9.13
CA TRP A 10 -54.44 -28.90 9.88
C TRP A 10 -53.25 -28.55 8.97
N SER A 11 -53.24 -29.07 7.75
CA SER A 11 -52.19 -28.77 6.77
C SER A 11 -52.19 -27.30 6.32
N LEU A 12 -53.36 -26.69 6.12
CA LEU A 12 -53.44 -25.27 5.77
C LEU A 12 -52.97 -24.35 6.92
N ILE A 13 -53.28 -24.70 8.17
CA ILE A 13 -52.88 -23.88 9.33
C ILE A 13 -51.36 -23.88 9.50
N VAL A 14 -50.69 -25.02 9.30
CA VAL A 14 -49.23 -25.13 9.41
C VAL A 14 -48.51 -24.31 8.32
N ILE A 15 -49.04 -24.33 7.08
CA ILE A 15 -48.45 -23.59 5.95
C ILE A 15 -48.59 -22.07 6.13
N ILE A 16 -49.76 -21.61 6.61
CA ILE A 16 -50.01 -20.17 6.87
C ILE A 16 -49.12 -19.67 8.02
N CYS A 17 -48.93 -20.46 9.09
CA CYS A 17 -48.02 -20.12 10.18
C CYS A 17 -46.55 -20.01 9.74
N CYS A 18 -46.07 -20.94 8.91
CA CYS A 18 -44.68 -20.88 8.40
C CYS A 18 -44.45 -19.64 7.52
N SER A 19 -45.45 -19.26 6.72
CA SER A 19 -45.36 -18.10 5.82
C SER A 19 -45.32 -16.77 6.60
N LEU A 20 -46.09 -16.66 7.68
CA LEU A 20 -46.10 -15.47 8.54
C LEU A 20 -44.81 -15.35 9.37
N LEU A 21 -44.25 -16.47 9.85
CA LEU A 21 -42.94 -16.50 10.52
C LEU A 21 -41.80 -16.10 9.58
N ALA A 22 -41.81 -16.59 8.34
CA ALA A 22 -40.81 -16.21 7.33
C ALA A 22 -40.91 -14.71 6.97
N LEU A 23 -42.13 -14.16 6.86
CA LEU A 23 -42.32 -12.74 6.58
C LEU A 23 -41.91 -11.85 7.77
N ALA A 24 -42.15 -12.28 9.01
CA ALA A 24 -41.68 -11.58 10.21
C ALA A 24 -40.15 -11.59 10.35
N LEU A 25 -39.49 -12.70 9.98
CA LEU A 25 -38.03 -12.79 9.91
C LEU A 25 -37.43 -11.87 8.83
N LEU A 26 -38.05 -11.81 7.65
CA LEU A 26 -37.64 -10.89 6.58
C LEU A 26 -37.83 -9.42 6.96
N LEU A 27 -38.94 -9.08 7.64
CA LEU A 27 -39.19 -7.72 8.12
C LEU A 27 -38.30 -7.32 9.31
N SER A 28 -37.86 -8.27 10.15
CA SER A 28 -36.90 -8.02 11.23
C SER A 28 -35.49 -7.73 10.71
N GLN A 29 -35.10 -8.29 9.56
CA GLN A 29 -33.79 -7.99 8.94
C GLN A 29 -33.76 -6.57 8.36
N ALA A 30 -34.89 -6.03 7.91
CA ALA A 30 -34.97 -4.69 7.33
C ALA A 30 -34.91 -3.53 8.35
N ARG A 31 -35.16 -3.79 9.65
CA ARG A 31 -35.15 -2.76 10.71
C ARG A 31 -33.89 -2.76 11.58
N GLY A 32 -33.04 -3.76 11.44
CA GLY A 32 -31.84 -3.97 12.27
C GLY A 32 -30.53 -3.47 11.67
N GLN A 33 -30.54 -2.93 10.45
CA GLN A 33 -29.33 -2.36 9.84
C GLN A 33 -29.17 -0.93 10.35
N LYS A 34 -28.75 -0.84 11.61
CA LYS A 34 -27.98 0.30 12.12
C LYS A 34 -26.95 0.60 11.04
N ARG A 35 -26.96 1.80 10.48
CA ARG A 35 -25.79 2.32 9.76
C ARG A 35 -24.65 2.26 10.77
N ASP A 36 -23.95 1.15 10.79
CA ASP A 36 -22.53 1.22 10.95
C ASP A 36 -22.12 2.07 9.77
N ASP A 37 -21.77 3.33 10.07
CA ASP A 37 -20.98 4.14 9.19
C ASP A 37 -19.72 3.31 8.92
N HIS A 38 -19.82 2.44 7.91
CA HIS A 38 -18.69 1.85 7.23
C HIS A 38 -18.03 3.04 6.56
N VAL A 39 -17.28 3.79 7.37
CA VAL A 39 -16.11 4.51 6.91
C VAL A 39 -15.40 3.47 6.04
N PRO A 40 -15.28 3.69 4.72
CA PRO A 40 -14.47 2.83 3.90
C PRO A 40 -13.13 2.68 4.63
N PRO A 41 -12.60 1.45 4.84
CA PRO A 41 -11.27 1.33 5.44
C PRO A 41 -10.38 2.31 4.69
N ALA A 42 -9.74 3.22 5.42
CA ALA A 42 -9.10 4.36 4.80
C ALA A 42 -8.12 3.81 3.76
N ALA A 43 -8.45 3.98 2.48
CA ALA A 43 -7.62 3.53 1.39
C ALA A 43 -6.32 4.35 1.50
N GLY A 44 -5.29 3.77 2.12
CA GLY A 44 -4.03 4.46 2.46
C GLY A 44 -3.51 4.27 3.90
N GLN A 45 -4.20 3.56 4.80
CA GLN A 45 -3.69 3.30 6.15
C GLN A 45 -2.62 2.18 6.18
N ILE A 46 -1.35 2.58 6.32
CA ILE A 46 -0.17 1.78 6.74
C ILE A 46 0.45 0.82 5.69
N HIS A 47 0.66 1.26 4.45
CA HIS A 47 1.61 0.59 3.53
C HIS A 47 2.97 1.30 3.44
N TRP A 48 2.99 2.63 3.51
CA TRP A 48 4.21 3.42 3.25
C TRP A 48 5.36 3.11 4.20
N THR A 49 5.10 2.69 5.44
CA THR A 49 6.15 2.33 6.41
C THR A 49 6.90 1.07 6.00
N GLN A 50 6.24 0.13 5.31
CA GLN A 50 6.88 -1.07 4.78
C GLN A 50 7.80 -0.71 3.61
N TYR A 51 7.33 0.17 2.72
CA TYR A 51 8.12 0.72 1.62
C TYR A 51 9.33 1.50 2.12
N GLU A 52 9.14 2.40 3.09
CA GLU A 52 10.23 3.15 3.70
C GLU A 52 11.24 2.22 4.37
N SER A 53 10.80 1.24 5.15
CA SER A 53 11.68 0.28 5.81
C SER A 53 12.51 -0.51 4.79
N ALA A 54 11.88 -0.99 3.71
CA ALA A 54 12.57 -1.72 2.66
C ALA A 54 13.60 -0.85 1.90
N LEU A 55 13.24 0.40 1.61
CA LEU A 55 14.15 1.37 0.99
C LEU A 55 15.31 1.74 1.93
N ALA A 56 15.03 2.07 3.20
CA ALA A 56 16.03 2.41 4.20
C ALA A 56 17.02 1.27 4.41
N HIS A 57 16.53 0.04 4.55
CA HIS A 57 17.38 -1.15 4.66
C HIS A 57 18.32 -1.32 3.46
N LYS A 58 17.90 -0.90 2.26
CA LYS A 58 18.71 -0.99 1.05
C LYS A 58 19.67 0.18 0.86
N PHE A 59 19.25 1.39 1.23
CA PHE A 59 19.96 2.64 0.95
C PHE A 59 20.92 3.06 2.07
N LEU A 60 20.67 2.62 3.30
CA LEU A 60 21.47 3.01 4.47
C LEU A 60 22.34 1.84 4.93
N PRO A 61 23.50 2.12 5.55
CA PRO A 61 24.31 1.08 6.17
C PRO A 61 23.51 0.28 7.20
N GLU A 62 23.88 -0.99 7.37
CA GLU A 62 23.23 -1.87 8.35
C GLU A 62 23.24 -1.25 9.75
N GLY A 63 22.08 -1.31 10.43
CA GLY A 63 21.89 -0.76 11.77
C GLY A 63 21.68 0.76 11.83
N ILE A 64 21.65 1.46 10.69
CA ILE A 64 21.30 2.88 10.63
C ILE A 64 19.81 3.05 10.38
N GLU A 65 19.12 3.68 11.33
CA GLU A 65 17.76 4.15 11.14
C GLU A 65 17.75 5.46 10.35
N GLY A 66 16.72 5.64 9.53
CA GLY A 66 16.54 6.84 8.72
C GLY A 66 15.16 6.89 8.09
N VAL A 67 14.89 8.02 7.44
CA VAL A 67 13.65 8.25 6.70
C VAL A 67 13.96 8.27 5.20
N CYS A 68 12.98 7.91 4.40
CA CYS A 68 13.08 7.91 2.95
C CYS A 68 11.93 8.69 2.31
N GLU A 69 12.28 9.45 1.28
CA GLU A 69 11.33 10.00 0.33
C GLU A 69 11.50 9.31 -1.02
N TRP A 70 10.46 9.36 -1.85
CA TRP A 70 10.53 8.79 -3.19
C TRP A 70 9.59 9.48 -4.18
N GLU A 71 9.96 9.35 -5.45
CA GLU A 71 9.13 9.69 -6.60
C GLU A 71 8.86 8.42 -7.40
N VAL A 72 7.59 8.14 -7.73
CA VAL A 72 7.25 7.02 -8.61
C VAL A 72 7.63 7.36 -10.05
N LEU A 73 8.48 6.51 -10.64
CA LEU A 73 8.92 6.62 -12.03
C LEU A 73 7.98 5.86 -12.97
N GLY A 74 7.46 4.72 -12.50
CA GLY A 74 6.51 3.88 -13.23
C GLY A 74 6.25 2.57 -12.50
N GLN A 75 5.46 1.70 -13.12
CA GLN A 75 5.15 0.37 -12.60
C GLN A 75 4.99 -0.61 -13.78
N ALA A 76 5.47 -1.84 -13.63
CA ALA A 76 5.24 -2.92 -14.57
C ALA A 76 5.12 -4.25 -13.82
N ALA A 77 4.03 -4.99 -14.03
CA ALA A 77 3.77 -6.25 -13.33
C ALA A 77 3.93 -6.09 -11.80
N GLN A 78 4.76 -6.93 -11.17
CA GLN A 78 5.09 -6.86 -9.74
C GLN A 78 6.32 -5.98 -9.45
N GLU A 79 6.59 -4.96 -10.26
CA GLU A 79 7.72 -4.05 -10.08
C GLU A 79 7.26 -2.60 -10.01
N VAL A 80 7.71 -1.89 -8.99
CA VAL A 80 7.54 -0.43 -8.85
C VAL A 80 8.90 0.22 -9.02
N PHE A 81 8.98 1.12 -9.98
CA PHE A 81 10.20 1.87 -10.25
C PHE A 81 10.11 3.22 -9.55
N VAL A 82 11.09 3.55 -8.72
CA VAL A 82 11.12 4.80 -7.96
C VAL A 82 12.47 5.49 -8.08
N TRP A 83 12.49 6.80 -7.90
CA TRP A 83 13.68 7.49 -7.44
C TRP A 83 13.55 7.71 -5.95
N ALA A 84 14.44 7.13 -5.14
CA ALA A 84 14.38 7.25 -3.70
C ALA A 84 15.54 8.08 -3.17
N VAL A 85 15.30 8.78 -2.06
CA VAL A 85 16.32 9.44 -1.26
C VAL A 85 16.11 9.05 0.19
N CYS A 86 17.13 8.49 0.81
CA CYS A 86 17.09 8.10 2.22
C CYS A 86 18.20 8.81 2.97
N GLN A 87 17.89 9.27 4.18
CA GLN A 87 18.85 9.91 5.07
C GLN A 87 18.68 9.40 6.50
N GLY A 88 19.80 9.15 7.14
CA GLY A 88 19.90 8.73 8.53
C GLY A 88 21.13 9.32 9.21
N ASN A 89 21.35 8.96 10.47
CA ASN A 89 22.50 9.42 11.25
C ASN A 89 23.28 8.24 11.80
N SER A 90 24.55 8.14 11.40
CA SER A 90 25.51 7.20 11.96
C SER A 90 26.20 7.80 13.19
N PRO A 91 26.25 7.09 14.34
CA PRO A 91 26.98 7.56 15.51
C PRO A 91 28.49 7.78 15.25
N SER A 92 29.08 7.08 14.28
CA SER A 92 30.52 7.12 14.01
C SER A 92 30.91 8.08 12.88
N SER A 93 30.04 8.24 11.88
CA SER A 93 30.34 9.01 10.66
C SER A 93 29.44 10.22 10.43
N GLY A 94 28.47 10.48 11.34
CA GLY A 94 27.52 11.57 11.20
C GLY A 94 26.41 11.27 10.17
N PRO A 95 25.84 12.29 9.52
CA PRO A 95 24.79 12.09 8.52
C PRO A 95 25.24 11.16 7.39
N VAL A 96 24.38 10.21 7.05
CA VAL A 96 24.57 9.29 5.93
C VAL A 96 23.31 9.28 5.08
N GLY A 97 23.46 9.09 3.78
CA GLY A 97 22.31 9.05 2.88
C GLY A 97 22.70 8.62 1.48
N MET A 98 21.68 8.26 0.71
CA MET A 98 21.81 7.83 -0.68
C MET A 98 20.61 8.36 -1.46
N SER A 99 20.84 8.78 -2.71
CA SER A 99 19.79 9.14 -3.65
C SER A 99 20.05 8.43 -4.97
N ALA A 100 19.11 7.58 -5.38
CA ALA A 100 19.29 6.70 -6.53
C ALA A 100 17.93 6.17 -7.04
N PRO A 101 17.86 5.74 -8.31
CA PRO A 101 16.72 4.96 -8.78
C PRO A 101 16.74 3.57 -8.13
N ALA A 102 15.55 3.03 -7.85
CA ALA A 102 15.37 1.71 -7.28
C ALA A 102 14.21 0.96 -7.95
N VAL A 103 14.31 -0.36 -7.95
CA VAL A 103 13.21 -1.26 -8.29
C VAL A 103 12.74 -1.92 -7.01
N ILE A 104 11.46 -1.77 -6.69
CA ILE A 104 10.81 -2.50 -5.61
C ILE A 104 10.07 -3.67 -6.26
N HIS A 105 10.53 -4.88 -5.97
CA HIS A 105 9.87 -6.11 -6.41
C HIS A 105 8.81 -6.50 -5.38
N LEU A 106 7.63 -6.84 -5.87
CA LEU A 106 6.46 -7.24 -5.09
C LEU A 106 6.16 -8.73 -5.29
N GLU A 107 5.53 -9.32 -4.29
CA GLU A 107 4.84 -10.60 -4.41
C GLU A 107 3.49 -10.43 -5.13
N MET A 108 2.84 -11.53 -5.49
CA MET A 108 1.51 -11.49 -6.13
C MET A 108 0.42 -10.86 -5.26
N ASP A 109 0.60 -10.85 -3.94
CA ASP A 109 -0.30 -10.26 -2.96
C ASP A 109 0.02 -8.77 -2.67
N GLY A 110 1.02 -8.20 -3.35
CA GLY A 110 1.44 -6.81 -3.19
C GLY A 110 2.47 -6.59 -2.08
N GLN A 111 2.89 -7.63 -1.36
CA GLN A 111 3.92 -7.50 -0.32
C GLN A 111 5.30 -7.27 -0.93
N ILE A 112 6.15 -6.51 -0.26
CA ILE A 112 7.51 -6.24 -0.75
C ILE A 112 8.36 -7.51 -0.63
N LEU A 113 8.89 -7.97 -1.76
CA LEU A 113 9.83 -9.08 -1.85
C LEU A 113 11.27 -8.59 -1.68
N ALA A 114 11.67 -7.57 -2.44
CA ALA A 114 13.05 -7.08 -2.45
C ALA A 114 13.17 -5.67 -3.04
N VAL A 115 14.29 -4.99 -2.74
CA VAL A 115 14.68 -3.73 -3.38
C VAL A 115 16.03 -3.89 -4.09
N ALA A 116 16.06 -3.57 -5.38
CA ALA A 116 17.27 -3.52 -6.19
C ALA A 116 17.64 -2.07 -6.52
N VAL A 117 18.93 -1.77 -6.52
CA VAL A 117 19.50 -0.47 -6.92
C VAL A 117 20.69 -0.71 -7.84
N PRO A 118 20.97 0.21 -8.79
CA PRO A 118 22.21 0.18 -9.55
C PRO A 118 23.44 0.24 -8.63
N ARG A 119 24.52 -0.42 -9.03
CA ARG A 119 25.84 -0.22 -8.41
C ARG A 119 26.38 1.17 -8.76
N ASP A 120 27.18 1.72 -7.86
CA ASP A 120 27.84 3.00 -8.07
C ASP A 120 28.97 2.92 -9.12
N GLY A 121 29.37 4.09 -9.63
CA GLY A 121 30.54 4.25 -10.48
C GLY A 121 30.31 3.78 -11.92
N THR A 122 31.31 3.15 -12.52
CA THR A 122 31.32 2.81 -13.96
C THR A 122 30.29 1.75 -14.36
N LEU A 123 29.71 1.04 -13.40
CA LEU A 123 28.70 0.00 -13.61
C LEU A 123 27.27 0.55 -13.56
N TYR A 124 27.07 1.79 -13.12
CA TYR A 124 25.77 2.41 -12.94
C TYR A 124 24.92 2.36 -14.21
N SER A 125 25.45 2.81 -15.33
CA SER A 125 24.70 2.85 -16.59
C SER A 125 24.30 1.45 -17.08
N GLN A 126 25.16 0.44 -16.88
CA GLN A 126 24.86 -0.95 -17.23
C GLN A 126 23.69 -1.47 -16.39
N ASP A 127 23.73 -1.22 -15.08
CA ASP A 127 22.68 -1.66 -14.17
C ASP A 127 21.37 -0.94 -14.44
N VAL A 128 21.39 0.36 -14.76
CA VAL A 128 20.19 1.09 -15.19
C VAL A 128 19.55 0.42 -16.41
N THR A 129 20.35 0.05 -17.41
CA THR A 129 19.82 -0.61 -18.61
C THR A 129 19.28 -2.02 -18.35
N THR A 130 19.74 -2.67 -17.29
CA THR A 130 19.36 -4.05 -16.93
C THR A 130 18.13 -4.07 -16.02
N LEU A 131 18.07 -3.15 -15.06
CA LEU A 131 17.05 -3.12 -14.00
C LEU A 131 15.78 -2.38 -14.42
N PHE A 132 15.87 -1.40 -15.32
CA PHE A 132 14.75 -0.50 -15.62
C PHE A 132 14.26 -0.67 -17.06
N PRO A 133 12.94 -0.52 -17.30
CA PRO A 133 12.38 -0.42 -18.64
C PRO A 133 13.04 0.71 -19.44
N ARG A 134 13.15 0.51 -20.76
CA ARG A 134 13.88 1.42 -21.67
C ARG A 134 13.35 2.84 -21.62
N GLU A 135 12.03 3.00 -21.48
CA GLU A 135 11.34 4.28 -21.38
C GLU A 135 11.73 5.11 -20.14
N LEU A 136 12.30 4.48 -19.11
CA LEU A 136 12.75 5.17 -17.89
C LEU A 136 14.20 5.62 -17.95
N HIS A 137 15.01 5.10 -18.89
CA HIS A 137 16.46 5.34 -18.91
C HIS A 137 16.82 6.83 -18.99
N GLU A 138 16.23 7.57 -19.94
CA GLU A 138 16.49 9.00 -20.09
C GLU A 138 16.05 9.80 -18.85
N ARG A 139 14.88 9.46 -18.29
CA ARG A 139 14.37 10.13 -17.08
C ARG A 139 15.26 9.88 -15.87
N ILE A 140 15.83 8.68 -15.74
CA ILE A 140 16.78 8.34 -14.68
C ILE A 140 18.09 9.14 -14.84
N PHE A 141 18.67 9.17 -16.03
CA PHE A 141 19.93 9.89 -16.24
C PHE A 141 19.81 11.41 -16.17
N ALA A 142 18.61 11.95 -16.43
CA ALA A 142 18.32 13.38 -16.32
C ALA A 142 17.62 13.76 -15.00
N HIS A 143 17.47 12.84 -14.06
CA HIS A 143 16.68 13.08 -12.85
C HIS A 143 17.28 14.21 -12.01
N THR A 144 16.40 15.02 -11.41
CA THR A 144 16.75 15.99 -10.39
C THR A 144 15.67 15.94 -9.32
N LEU A 145 16.08 15.83 -8.06
CA LEU A 145 15.16 15.81 -6.94
C LEU A 145 14.43 17.15 -6.80
N THR A 146 13.13 17.11 -6.59
CA THR A 146 12.34 18.31 -6.38
C THR A 146 12.69 18.99 -5.04
N PRO A 147 12.75 20.34 -4.97
CA PRO A 147 13.03 21.06 -3.73
C PRO A 147 12.03 20.74 -2.60
N GLU A 148 10.79 20.41 -2.95
CA GLU A 148 9.75 20.02 -2.01
C GLU A 148 10.10 18.73 -1.28
N ILE A 149 10.58 17.71 -2.01
CA ILE A 149 10.99 16.43 -1.42
C ILE A 149 12.20 16.62 -0.51
N GLU A 150 13.21 17.36 -0.95
CA GLU A 150 14.39 17.64 -0.14
C GLU A 150 14.01 18.36 1.17
N LYS A 151 13.20 19.42 1.07
CA LYS A 151 12.73 20.16 2.24
C LYS A 151 11.91 19.27 3.19
N HIS A 152 11.08 18.40 2.62
CA HIS A 152 10.24 17.50 3.40
C HIS A 152 11.08 16.44 4.13
N LEU A 153 12.07 15.84 3.46
CA LEU A 153 13.02 14.90 4.06
C LEU A 153 13.70 15.50 5.29
N GLN A 154 14.20 16.74 5.20
CA GLN A 154 14.83 17.41 6.34
C GLN A 154 13.87 17.61 7.53
N THR A 155 12.58 17.84 7.25
CA THR A 155 11.56 17.96 8.29
C THR A 155 11.27 16.62 8.97
N ARG A 156 11.28 15.54 8.18
CA ARG A 156 11.01 14.18 8.67
C ARG A 156 12.15 13.58 9.47
N LEU A 157 13.40 13.99 9.25
CA LEU A 157 14.51 13.59 10.13
C LEU A 157 14.27 13.98 11.59
N ALA A 158 13.54 15.06 11.84
CA ALA A 158 13.13 15.47 13.18
C ALA A 158 11.78 14.87 13.63
N ASN A 159 10.97 14.37 12.67
CA ASN A 159 9.60 13.89 12.90
C ASN A 159 9.33 12.64 12.03
N PRO A 160 9.95 11.48 12.34
CA PRO A 160 9.96 10.32 11.44
C PRO A 160 8.57 9.71 11.20
N ASP A 161 7.63 9.88 12.14
CA ASP A 161 6.24 9.42 12.01
C ASP A 161 5.42 10.22 10.97
N THR A 162 5.96 11.34 10.48
CA THR A 162 5.33 12.10 9.40
C THR A 162 5.38 11.28 8.11
N PRO A 163 4.27 11.08 7.38
CA PRO A 163 4.27 10.31 6.14
C PRO A 163 5.12 10.96 5.05
N PRO A 164 5.71 10.21 4.12
CA PRO A 164 6.45 10.73 2.97
C PRO A 164 5.62 11.68 2.09
N TRP A 165 6.30 12.56 1.36
CA TRP A 165 5.70 13.54 0.46
C TRP A 165 4.82 12.88 -0.62
N ALA A 166 5.24 11.72 -1.13
CA ALA A 166 4.45 10.93 -2.08
C ALA A 166 3.06 10.56 -1.51
N VAL A 167 2.99 10.23 -0.22
CA VAL A 167 1.73 9.90 0.47
C VAL A 167 0.88 11.16 0.65
N LEU A 168 1.50 12.27 1.07
CA LEU A 168 0.81 13.54 1.30
C LEU A 168 0.21 14.13 0.01
N THR A 169 0.85 13.88 -1.12
CA THR A 169 0.39 14.32 -2.45
C THR A 169 -0.59 13.35 -3.11
N GLY A 170 -0.94 12.25 -2.42
CA GLY A 170 -1.86 11.24 -2.93
C GLY A 170 -1.30 10.43 -4.09
N THR A 171 0.03 10.30 -4.19
CA THR A 171 0.66 9.39 -5.15
C THR A 171 0.44 7.96 -4.66
N PRO A 172 -0.37 7.15 -5.37
CA PRO A 172 -0.64 5.80 -4.93
C PRO A 172 0.64 4.95 -5.09
N LEU A 173 1.03 4.28 -4.01
CA LEU A 173 1.81 3.06 -4.12
C LEU A 173 0.85 1.88 -4.25
N PRO A 174 1.15 0.88 -5.09
CA PRO A 174 0.32 -0.30 -5.24
C PRO A 174 0.23 -1.14 -3.95
#